data_AF-A0ABD3YT40-F1
#
_entry.id   AF-A0ABD3YT40-F1
#
_cell.length_a   1.000
_cell.length_b   1.000
_cell.length_c   1.000
_cell.angle_alpha   90.00
_cell.angle_beta   90.00
_cell.angle_gamma   90.00
#
_symmetry.space_group_name_H-M   'P 1'
#
loop_
_entity.id
_entity.type
_entity.pdbx_description
1 polymer ?
#
loop_
_entity_poly.entity_id
_entity_poly.type
_entity_poly.pdbx_seq_one_letter_code
_entity_poly.pdbx_strand_id
1 'polypeptide(L)'
;MRILPSPLRHCLPLALCALLGSQAQAAEAPGVEADLVDANRYLLLYSATADERFLDRLDATGKHLQAALGQRQDATTLRTLWASYEQGRQQMLAEHAAHKLDQNGEMARSLKLAEPLDAYLQAHPLATPGLADDLRSRALLTARLANLQKVDGPRAEAEAANVKALDERIQQRIDALAKSDPALHDELDKRWRYLQVSQRNGQQLLYPFNAQIEAMLGKLAGA
;
A
#
# COMPACT_ATOMS: atom_id res chain seq x y z
N MET A 1 26.85 -14.26 67.31
CA MET A 1 26.06 -13.10 67.78
C MET A 1 25.95 -12.13 66.60
N ARG A 2 24.80 -11.98 65.92
CA ARG A 2 23.77 -10.91 66.15
C ARG A 2 24.45 -9.62 66.68
N ILE A 3 24.33 -8.46 66.04
CA ILE A 3 23.15 -7.57 66.01
C ILE A 3 23.38 -6.46 64.96
N LEU A 4 22.42 -6.26 64.04
CA LEU A 4 22.09 -4.97 63.37
C LEU A 4 21.37 -4.07 64.39
N PRO A 5 21.45 -2.70 64.36
CA PRO A 5 20.75 -1.95 63.30
C PRO A 5 21.26 -0.51 62.96
N SER A 6 20.78 -0.06 61.80
CA SER A 6 20.52 1.27 61.20
C SER A 6 20.14 2.42 62.20
N PRO A 7 19.97 3.72 61.81
CA PRO A 7 19.54 4.19 60.48
C PRO A 7 19.86 5.65 60.02
N LEU A 8 19.33 6.02 58.82
CA LEU A 8 18.83 7.35 58.40
C LEU A 8 19.91 8.43 58.09
N ARG A 9 20.01 9.10 56.93
CA ARG A 9 19.00 9.77 56.08
C ARG A 9 19.63 10.36 54.79
N HIS A 10 18.85 10.32 53.71
CA HIS A 10 18.68 11.36 52.67
C HIS A 10 19.77 11.56 51.59
N CYS A 11 19.43 11.20 50.34
CA CYS A 11 19.16 12.14 49.24
C CYS A 11 19.06 11.39 47.89
N LEU A 12 17.84 11.19 47.39
CA LEU A 12 17.53 11.27 45.95
C LEU A 12 17.44 12.76 45.61
N PRO A 13 17.83 13.27 44.42
CA PRO A 13 17.41 12.76 43.10
C PRO A 13 18.48 12.91 41.98
N LEU A 14 18.08 12.69 40.71
CA LEU A 14 18.83 12.82 39.44
C LEU A 14 19.83 11.66 39.17
N ALA A 15 19.75 10.89 38.09
CA ALA A 15 19.44 11.28 36.72
C ALA A 15 18.62 10.20 36.01
N LEU A 16 17.34 10.52 35.81
CA LEU A 16 16.43 9.86 34.88
C LEU A 16 16.63 10.51 33.50
N CYS A 17 17.82 10.33 32.90
CA CYS A 17 18.18 10.96 31.62
C CYS A 17 18.90 9.97 30.69
N ALA A 18 18.30 8.80 30.44
CA ALA A 18 18.71 7.91 29.35
C ALA A 18 17.53 7.23 28.63
N LEU A 19 16.32 7.82 28.71
CA LEU A 19 15.13 7.38 27.96
C LEU A 19 14.69 8.42 26.90
N LEU A 20 15.62 9.25 26.44
CA LEU A 20 15.37 10.19 25.34
C LEU A 20 16.40 9.93 24.25
N GLY A 21 15.92 9.57 23.07
CA GLY A 21 16.69 9.79 21.84
C GLY A 21 16.84 8.61 20.89
N SER A 22 15.82 7.76 20.74
CA SER A 22 15.45 7.17 19.42
C SER A 22 14.21 6.29 19.58
N GLN A 23 13.08 6.91 19.93
CA GLN A 23 11.88 6.47 19.22
C GLN A 23 12.12 6.94 17.80
N ALA A 24 12.57 6.03 16.93
CA ALA A 24 12.28 6.19 15.52
C ALA A 24 10.78 6.52 15.49
N GLN A 25 10.42 7.72 15.04
CA GLN A 25 9.04 7.98 14.66
C GLN A 25 8.70 6.83 13.72
N ALA A 26 7.95 5.85 14.22
CA ALA A 26 7.35 4.85 13.37
C ALA A 26 6.50 5.70 12.43
N ALA A 27 6.88 5.72 11.16
CA ALA A 27 6.11 6.34 10.11
C ALA A 27 4.63 6.05 10.39
N GLU A 28 3.81 7.11 10.47
CA GLU A 28 2.41 6.98 10.82
C GLU A 28 1.80 5.89 9.92
N ALA A 29 1.26 4.85 10.54
CA ALA A 29 0.85 3.70 9.77
C ALA A 29 -0.26 4.14 8.79
N PRO A 30 -0.27 3.63 7.54
CA PRO A 30 -1.22 4.10 6.54
C PRO A 30 -2.66 4.02 7.06
N GLY A 31 -3.50 4.96 6.63
CA GLY A 31 -4.93 4.89 6.90
C GLY A 31 -5.56 3.62 6.30
N VAL A 32 -6.72 3.26 6.82
CA VAL A 32 -7.50 2.08 6.39
C VAL A 32 -7.71 2.05 4.87
N GLU A 33 -7.97 3.19 4.25
CA GLU A 33 -8.19 3.32 2.82
C GLU A 33 -6.92 3.02 2.01
N ALA A 34 -5.75 3.41 2.51
CA ALA A 34 -4.47 3.12 1.88
C ALA A 34 -4.16 1.61 1.93
N ASP A 35 -4.47 0.95 3.05
CA ASP A 35 -4.32 -0.52 3.17
C ASP A 35 -5.25 -1.27 2.21
N LEU A 36 -6.48 -0.80 1.99
CA LEU A 36 -7.40 -1.40 1.01
C LEU A 36 -6.86 -1.28 -0.43
N VAL A 37 -6.30 -0.11 -0.78
CA VAL A 37 -5.65 0.11 -2.08
C VAL A 37 -4.45 -0.82 -2.23
N ASP A 38 -3.61 -0.93 -1.20
CA ASP A 38 -2.43 -1.78 -1.21
C ASP A 38 -2.80 -3.28 -1.28
N ALA A 39 -3.84 -3.71 -0.58
CA ALA A 39 -4.35 -5.08 -0.65
C ALA A 39 -4.83 -5.43 -2.07
N ASN A 40 -5.66 -4.58 -2.68
CA ASN A 40 -6.09 -4.75 -4.07
C ASN A 40 -4.90 -4.81 -5.03
N ARG A 41 -3.92 -3.91 -4.87
CA ARG A 41 -2.71 -3.88 -5.68
C ARG A 41 -1.96 -5.20 -5.59
N TYR A 42 -1.72 -5.72 -4.39
CA TYR A 42 -0.92 -6.94 -4.21
C TYR A 42 -1.60 -8.18 -4.75
N LEU A 43 -2.92 -8.33 -4.60
CA LEU A 43 -3.65 -9.43 -5.21
C LEU A 43 -3.55 -9.40 -6.75
N LEU A 44 -3.71 -8.22 -7.35
CA LEU A 44 -3.61 -8.03 -8.80
C LEU A 44 -2.18 -8.21 -9.32
N LEU A 45 -1.16 -7.85 -8.55
CA LEU A 45 0.23 -8.11 -8.90
C LEU A 45 0.55 -9.60 -8.83
N TYR A 46 0.06 -10.30 -7.81
CA TYR A 46 0.18 -11.75 -7.72
C TYR A 46 -0.44 -12.41 -8.96
N SER A 47 -1.71 -12.12 -9.29
CA SER A 47 -2.37 -12.75 -10.45
C SER A 47 -1.69 -12.45 -11.78
N ALA A 48 -1.10 -11.26 -11.92
CA ALA A 48 -0.38 -10.89 -13.14
C ALA A 48 1.00 -11.54 -13.26
N THR A 49 1.63 -11.96 -12.16
CA THR A 49 3.06 -12.36 -12.14
C THR A 49 3.32 -13.75 -11.58
N ALA A 50 2.35 -14.36 -10.90
CA ALA A 50 2.49 -15.56 -10.08
C ALA A 50 3.59 -15.46 -9.00
N ASP A 51 3.94 -14.24 -8.56
CA ASP A 51 4.98 -14.02 -7.56
C ASP A 51 4.38 -14.00 -6.14
N GLU A 52 4.65 -15.06 -5.38
CA GLU A 52 4.14 -15.27 -4.02
C GLU A 52 4.54 -14.16 -3.04
N ARG A 53 5.60 -13.40 -3.32
CA ARG A 53 6.00 -12.27 -2.46
C ARG A 53 4.91 -11.20 -2.37
N PHE A 54 4.01 -11.11 -3.35
CA PHE A 54 2.85 -10.23 -3.27
C PHE A 54 1.77 -10.79 -2.34
N LEU A 55 1.64 -12.11 -2.20
CA LEU A 55 0.78 -12.72 -1.19
C LEU A 55 1.30 -12.45 0.23
N ASP A 56 2.61 -12.55 0.44
CA ASP A 56 3.23 -12.20 1.73
C ASP A 56 2.94 -10.75 2.14
N ARG A 57 3.06 -9.83 1.17
CA ARG A 57 2.75 -8.41 1.36
C ARG A 57 1.27 -8.19 1.64
N LEU A 58 0.40 -8.88 0.91
CA LEU A 58 -1.05 -8.84 1.12
C LEU A 58 -1.43 -9.33 2.52
N ASP A 59 -0.84 -10.44 2.99
CA ASP A 59 -1.07 -10.95 4.34
C ASP A 59 -0.59 -9.97 5.43
N ALA A 60 0.55 -9.30 5.20
CA ALA A 60 1.05 -8.26 6.10
C ALA A 60 0.11 -7.04 6.15
N THR A 61 -0.33 -6.54 4.99
CA THR A 61 -1.32 -5.46 4.88
C THR A 61 -2.64 -5.86 5.52
N GLY A 62 -3.11 -7.09 5.32
CA GLY A 62 -4.34 -7.62 5.90
C GLY A 62 -4.32 -7.65 7.43
N LYS A 63 -3.19 -8.03 8.05
CA LYS A 63 -3.02 -7.99 9.51
C LYS A 63 -3.08 -6.57 10.05
N HIS A 64 -2.43 -5.61 9.36
CA HIS A 64 -2.46 -4.21 9.75
C HIS A 64 -3.88 -3.64 9.65
N LEU A 65 -4.54 -3.86 8.52
CA LEU A 65 -5.93 -3.46 8.29
C LEU A 65 -6.86 -4.05 9.35
N GLN A 66 -6.75 -5.34 9.66
CA GLN A 66 -7.60 -5.98 10.66
C GLN A 66 -7.39 -5.39 12.07
N ALA A 67 -6.15 -5.04 12.42
CA ALA A 67 -5.85 -4.32 13.66
C ALA A 67 -6.48 -2.92 13.68
N ALA A 68 -6.34 -2.15 12.59
CA ALA A 68 -6.93 -0.82 12.46
C ALA A 68 -8.47 -0.86 12.54
N LEU A 69 -9.10 -1.83 11.88
CA LEU A 69 -10.55 -2.05 11.93
C LEU A 69 -11.02 -2.49 13.33
N GLY A 70 -10.19 -3.17 14.11
CA GLY A 70 -10.49 -3.56 15.49
C GLY A 70 -10.67 -2.36 16.43
N GLN A 71 -9.98 -1.24 16.14
CA GLN A 71 -10.03 -0.04 16.97
C GLN A 71 -11.16 0.94 16.60
N ARG A 72 -11.79 0.78 15.43
CA ARG A 72 -12.87 1.66 14.95
C ARG A 72 -14.26 1.19 15.44
N GLN A 73 -15.04 2.09 16.03
CA GLN A 73 -16.39 1.77 16.51
C GLN A 73 -17.42 1.59 15.39
N ASP A 74 -17.18 2.19 14.22
CA ASP A 74 -18.08 2.29 13.06
C ASP A 74 -17.67 1.39 11.88
N ALA A 75 -16.82 0.39 12.10
CA ALA A 75 -16.19 -0.39 11.02
C ALA A 75 -16.92 -1.67 10.60
N THR A 76 -18.16 -1.93 11.04
CA THR A 76 -18.86 -3.20 10.78
C THR A 76 -18.97 -3.54 9.29
N THR A 77 -19.43 -2.60 8.47
CA THR A 77 -19.54 -2.79 7.01
C THR A 77 -18.20 -3.14 6.39
N LEU A 78 -17.14 -2.43 6.79
CA LEU A 78 -15.81 -2.63 6.24
C LEU A 78 -15.17 -3.95 6.72
N ARG A 79 -15.43 -4.37 7.96
CA ARG A 79 -15.02 -5.69 8.44
C ARG A 79 -15.68 -6.82 7.65
N THR A 80 -16.97 -6.70 7.36
CA THR A 80 -17.70 -7.68 6.53
C THR A 80 -17.13 -7.71 5.12
N LEU A 81 -16.92 -6.54 4.52
CA LEU A 81 -16.34 -6.41 3.19
C LEU A 81 -14.94 -7.06 3.12
N TRP A 82 -14.08 -6.77 4.10
CA TRP A 82 -12.75 -7.36 4.21
C TRP A 82 -12.80 -8.88 4.40
N ALA A 83 -13.69 -9.38 5.25
CA ALA A 83 -13.85 -10.83 5.45
C ALA A 83 -14.31 -11.55 4.16
N SER A 84 -15.23 -10.95 3.41
CA SER A 84 -15.64 -11.48 2.10
C SER A 84 -14.51 -11.47 1.07
N TYR A 85 -13.70 -10.40 1.07
CA TYR A 85 -12.51 -10.30 0.22
C TYR A 85 -11.50 -11.42 0.53
N GLU A 86 -11.16 -11.61 1.81
CA GLU A 86 -10.23 -12.66 2.25
C GLU A 86 -10.74 -14.07 1.94
N GLN A 87 -12.02 -14.33 2.17
CA GLN A 87 -12.63 -15.62 1.81
C GLN A 87 -12.55 -15.87 0.30
N GLY A 88 -12.88 -14.85 -0.51
CA GLY A 88 -12.82 -14.95 -1.96
C GLY A 88 -11.40 -15.17 -2.49
N ARG A 89 -10.41 -14.49 -1.89
CA ARG A 89 -8.98 -14.71 -2.15
C ARG A 89 -8.57 -16.15 -1.85
N GLN A 90 -8.90 -16.66 -0.66
CA GLN A 90 -8.56 -18.04 -0.28
C GLN A 90 -9.18 -19.06 -1.23
N GLN A 91 -10.43 -18.85 -1.64
CA GLN A 91 -11.08 -19.71 -2.63
C GLN A 91 -10.34 -19.67 -3.98
N MET A 92 -9.99 -18.48 -4.47
CA MET A 92 -9.26 -18.32 -5.72
C MET A 92 -7.92 -19.08 -5.69
N LEU A 93 -7.14 -18.90 -4.62
CA LEU A 93 -5.85 -19.58 -4.45
C LEU A 93 -6.02 -21.12 -4.37
N ALA A 94 -7.04 -21.60 -3.67
CA ALA A 94 -7.34 -23.03 -3.60
C ALA A 94 -7.76 -23.61 -4.96
N GLU A 95 -8.54 -22.86 -5.76
CA GLU A 95 -8.94 -23.26 -7.11
C GLU A 95 -7.74 -23.27 -8.07
N HIS A 96 -6.84 -22.29 -7.97
CA HIS A 96 -5.60 -22.26 -8.74
C HIS A 96 -4.67 -23.45 -8.39
N ALA A 97 -4.43 -23.69 -7.10
CA ALA A 97 -3.63 -24.82 -6.63
C ALA A 97 -4.23 -26.19 -7.03
N ALA A 98 -5.55 -26.28 -7.15
CA ALA A 98 -6.25 -27.46 -7.63
C ALA A 98 -6.32 -27.56 -9.17
N HIS A 99 -5.60 -26.69 -9.91
CA HIS A 99 -5.62 -26.59 -11.37
C HIS A 99 -7.02 -26.38 -11.98
N LYS A 100 -7.95 -25.81 -11.21
CA LYS A 100 -9.30 -25.45 -11.66
C LYS A 100 -9.36 -24.05 -12.26
N LEU A 101 -8.30 -23.26 -12.06
CA LEU A 101 -8.17 -21.89 -12.52
C LEU A 101 -6.83 -21.74 -13.25
N ASP A 102 -6.88 -21.44 -14.55
CA ASP A 102 -5.68 -21.05 -15.30
C ASP A 102 -5.29 -19.60 -14.98
N GLN A 103 -4.17 -19.13 -15.54
CA GLN A 103 -3.66 -17.80 -15.24
C GLN A 103 -4.64 -16.68 -15.64
N ASN A 104 -5.30 -16.80 -16.80
CA ASN A 104 -6.28 -15.80 -17.24
C ASN A 104 -7.52 -15.81 -16.33
N GLY A 105 -7.94 -16.99 -15.88
CA GLY A 105 -8.99 -17.17 -14.87
C GLY A 105 -8.62 -16.52 -13.54
N GLU A 106 -7.36 -16.63 -13.10
CA GLU A 106 -6.85 -15.98 -11.89
C GLU A 106 -6.86 -14.45 -12.02
N MET A 107 -6.42 -13.93 -13.17
CA MET A 107 -6.51 -12.51 -13.48
C MET A 107 -7.96 -12.01 -13.49
N ALA A 108 -8.89 -12.75 -14.10
CA ALA A 108 -10.31 -12.39 -14.12
C ALA A 108 -10.94 -12.44 -12.72
N ARG A 109 -10.60 -13.47 -11.92
CA ARG A 109 -11.13 -13.65 -10.56
C ARG A 109 -10.61 -12.59 -9.60
N SER A 110 -9.31 -12.26 -9.67
CA SER A 110 -8.72 -11.19 -8.86
C SER A 110 -9.34 -9.82 -9.17
N LEU A 111 -9.59 -9.50 -10.44
CA LEU A 111 -10.33 -8.29 -10.83
C LEU A 111 -11.74 -8.26 -10.25
N LYS A 112 -12.45 -9.40 -10.25
CA LYS A 112 -13.78 -9.53 -9.65
C LYS A 112 -13.76 -9.36 -8.13
N LEU A 113 -12.73 -9.87 -7.45
CA LEU A 113 -12.55 -9.68 -6.01
C LEU A 113 -12.24 -8.23 -5.64
N ALA A 114 -11.58 -7.48 -6.53
CA ALA A 114 -11.27 -6.08 -6.30
C ALA A 114 -12.50 -5.15 -6.42
N GLU A 115 -13.52 -5.52 -7.21
CA GLU A 115 -14.69 -4.68 -7.51
C GLU A 115 -15.42 -4.15 -6.26
N PRO A 116 -15.74 -4.96 -5.22
CA PRO A 116 -16.39 -4.45 -4.02
C PRO A 116 -15.53 -3.48 -3.21
N LEU A 117 -14.21 -3.70 -3.13
CA LEU A 117 -13.28 -2.78 -2.48
C LEU A 117 -13.16 -1.47 -3.25
N ASP A 118 -13.10 -1.54 -4.58
CA ASP A 118 -13.08 -0.36 -5.45
C ASP A 118 -14.35 0.47 -5.30
N ALA A 119 -15.52 -0.17 -5.26
CA ALA A 119 -16.80 0.51 -5.03
C ALA A 119 -16.84 1.19 -3.66
N TYR A 120 -16.29 0.55 -2.61
CA TYR A 120 -16.19 1.15 -1.29
C TYR A 120 -15.30 2.40 -1.30
N LEU A 121 -14.11 2.32 -1.91
CA LEU A 121 -13.17 3.44 -2.02
C LEU A 121 -13.73 4.61 -2.83
N GLN A 122 -14.52 4.32 -3.88
CA GLN A 122 -15.22 5.35 -4.66
C GLN A 122 -16.33 6.04 -3.86
N ALA A 123 -17.05 5.30 -3.02
CA ALA A 123 -18.09 5.85 -2.16
C ALA A 123 -17.54 6.64 -0.96
N HIS A 124 -16.28 6.40 -0.57
CA HIS A 124 -15.61 7.03 0.56
C HIS A 124 -14.28 7.66 0.10
N PRO A 125 -14.32 8.67 -0.78
CA PRO A 125 -13.11 9.30 -1.26
C PRO A 125 -12.39 10.03 -0.11
N LEU A 126 -11.06 9.99 -0.12
CA LEU A 126 -10.25 10.83 0.75
C LEU A 126 -10.58 12.30 0.46
N ALA A 127 -10.87 13.07 1.51
CA ALA A 127 -11.29 14.48 1.38
C ALA A 127 -10.22 15.34 0.70
N THR A 128 -8.94 15.04 0.90
CA THR A 128 -7.82 15.69 0.21
C THR A 128 -6.68 14.68 0.03
N PRO A 129 -6.66 13.93 -1.10
CA PRO A 129 -5.60 12.96 -1.33
C PRO A 129 -4.25 13.68 -1.45
N GLY A 130 -3.22 13.12 -0.84
CA GLY A 130 -1.84 13.56 -0.93
C GLY A 130 -1.06 12.88 -2.05
N LEU A 131 0.22 13.21 -2.18
CA LEU A 131 1.11 12.57 -3.17
C LEU A 131 1.24 11.06 -2.90
N ALA A 132 1.26 10.62 -1.65
CA ALA A 132 1.32 9.20 -1.30
C ALA A 132 0.07 8.43 -1.78
N ASP A 133 -1.12 9.01 -1.68
CA ASP A 133 -2.36 8.39 -2.13
C ASP A 133 -2.43 8.30 -3.66
N ASP A 134 -1.90 9.31 -4.34
CA ASP A 134 -1.79 9.34 -5.80
C ASP A 134 -0.83 8.26 -6.29
N LEU A 135 0.33 8.07 -5.64
CA LEU A 135 1.29 7.01 -5.97
C LEU A 135 0.72 5.61 -5.74
N ARG A 136 0.00 5.39 -4.64
CA ARG A 136 -0.69 4.11 -4.38
C ARG A 136 -1.75 3.82 -5.44
N SER A 137 -2.58 4.82 -5.74
CA SER A 137 -3.60 4.74 -6.78
C SER A 137 -2.96 4.40 -8.13
N ARG A 138 -1.84 5.04 -8.47
CA ARG A 138 -1.12 4.79 -9.73
C ARG A 138 -0.59 3.37 -9.82
N ALA A 139 -0.11 2.80 -8.71
CA ALA A 139 0.35 1.42 -8.66
C ALA A 139 -0.78 0.39 -8.73
N LEU A 140 -1.92 0.67 -8.09
CA LEU A 140 -3.12 -0.14 -8.25
C LEU A 140 -3.58 -0.15 -9.73
N LEU A 141 -3.63 1.02 -10.38
CA LEU A 141 -4.01 1.12 -11.80
C LEU A 141 -3.06 0.33 -12.71
N THR A 142 -1.74 0.36 -12.46
CA THR A 142 -0.78 -0.47 -13.22
C THR A 142 -1.09 -1.96 -13.08
N ALA A 143 -1.29 -2.42 -11.84
CA ALA A 143 -1.57 -3.83 -11.57
C ALA A 143 -2.89 -4.26 -12.23
N ARG A 144 -3.91 -3.42 -12.13
CA ARG A 144 -5.22 -3.64 -12.77
C ARG A 144 -5.11 -3.70 -14.29
N LEU A 145 -4.39 -2.77 -14.91
CA LEU A 145 -4.14 -2.75 -16.36
C LEU A 145 -3.49 -4.04 -16.85
N ALA A 146 -2.50 -4.56 -16.13
CA ALA A 146 -1.82 -5.79 -16.52
C ALA A 146 -2.76 -7.00 -16.57
N ASN A 147 -3.74 -7.05 -15.65
CA ASN A 147 -4.78 -8.07 -15.65
C ASN A 147 -5.79 -7.80 -16.79
N LEU A 148 -6.32 -6.58 -16.89
CA LEU A 148 -7.33 -6.20 -17.87
C LEU A 148 -6.86 -6.40 -19.32
N GLN A 149 -5.61 -6.10 -19.64
CA GLN A 149 -5.05 -6.33 -20.98
C GLN A 149 -5.14 -7.79 -21.44
N LYS A 150 -5.24 -8.74 -20.50
CA LYS A 150 -5.39 -10.17 -20.80
C LYS A 150 -6.83 -10.65 -20.81
N VAL A 151 -7.73 -9.97 -20.09
CA VAL A 151 -9.09 -10.49 -19.85
C VAL A 151 -10.22 -9.58 -20.38
N ASP A 152 -9.99 -8.28 -20.52
CA ASP A 152 -10.99 -7.26 -20.89
C ASP A 152 -10.31 -6.00 -21.48
N GLY A 153 -10.06 -6.04 -22.80
CA GLY A 153 -9.40 -4.96 -23.55
C GLY A 153 -10.11 -3.60 -23.48
N PRO A 154 -11.42 -3.51 -23.73
CA PRO A 154 -12.16 -2.25 -23.63
C PRO A 154 -12.07 -1.59 -22.25
N ARG A 155 -12.18 -2.38 -21.17
CA ARG A 155 -11.99 -1.85 -19.81
C ARG A 155 -10.54 -1.41 -19.58
N ALA A 156 -9.56 -2.09 -20.16
CA ALA A 156 -8.16 -1.67 -20.09
C ALA A 156 -7.92 -0.28 -20.73
N GLU A 157 -8.57 0.04 -21.85
CA GLU A 157 -8.45 1.34 -22.51
C GLU A 157 -9.01 2.48 -21.63
N ALA A 158 -10.17 2.27 -21.00
CA ALA A 158 -10.74 3.23 -20.07
C ALA A 158 -9.83 3.46 -18.85
N GLU A 159 -9.24 2.39 -18.31
CA GLU A 159 -8.30 2.46 -17.19
C GLU A 159 -7.01 3.22 -17.57
N ALA A 160 -6.52 3.05 -18.80
CA ALA A 160 -5.33 3.75 -19.29
C ALA A 160 -5.53 5.27 -19.38
N ALA A 161 -6.75 5.73 -19.67
CA ALA A 161 -7.07 7.16 -19.63
C ALA A 161 -6.99 7.73 -18.19
N ASN A 162 -7.45 6.97 -17.19
CA ASN A 162 -7.35 7.36 -15.78
C ASN A 162 -5.89 7.45 -15.32
N VAL A 163 -5.03 6.56 -15.80
CA VAL A 163 -3.58 6.61 -15.53
C VAL A 163 -2.96 7.91 -16.00
N LYS A 164 -3.28 8.37 -17.22
CA LYS A 164 -2.70 9.61 -17.77
C LYS A 164 -3.05 10.83 -16.92
N ALA A 165 -4.32 10.98 -16.53
CA ALA A 165 -4.76 12.07 -15.67
C ALA A 165 -4.07 12.04 -14.30
N LEU A 166 -3.85 10.85 -13.76
CA LEU A 166 -3.15 10.68 -12.49
C LEU A 166 -1.65 11.01 -12.60
N ASP A 167 -1.01 10.64 -13.71
CA ASP A 167 0.41 10.95 -13.95
C ASP A 167 0.67 12.47 -13.96
N GLU A 168 -0.23 13.23 -14.60
CA GLU A 168 -0.16 14.70 -14.63
C GLU A 168 -0.32 15.28 -13.22
N ARG A 169 -1.26 14.76 -12.42
CA ARG A 169 -1.47 15.18 -11.03
C ARG A 169 -0.26 14.87 -10.14
N ILE A 170 0.34 13.69 -10.29
CA ILE A 170 1.54 13.29 -9.55
C ILE A 170 2.69 14.24 -9.86
N GLN A 171 2.95 14.53 -11.14
CA GLN A 171 4.01 15.47 -11.53
C GLN A 171 3.79 16.84 -10.90
N GLN A 172 2.58 17.39 -10.97
CA GLN A 172 2.26 18.70 -10.37
C GLN A 172 2.54 18.73 -8.86
N ARG A 173 2.21 17.65 -8.14
CA ARG A 173 2.48 17.55 -6.70
C ARG A 173 3.96 17.38 -6.38
N ILE A 174 4.71 16.64 -7.21
CA ILE A 174 6.16 16.54 -7.08
C ILE A 174 6.76 17.93 -7.29
N ASP A 175 6.44 18.62 -8.38
CA ASP A 175 6.98 19.95 -8.71
C ASP A 175 6.67 20.99 -7.61
N ALA A 176 5.51 20.88 -6.94
CA ALA A 176 5.16 21.75 -5.83
C ALA A 176 6.11 21.62 -4.63
N LEU A 177 6.77 20.46 -4.45
CA LEU A 177 7.77 20.24 -3.40
C LEU A 177 9.04 21.06 -3.61
N ALA A 178 9.33 21.51 -4.84
CA ALA A 178 10.58 22.21 -5.16
C ALA A 178 10.85 23.44 -4.26
N LYS A 179 9.78 24.07 -3.75
CA LYS A 179 9.88 25.23 -2.85
C LYS A 179 9.92 24.86 -1.37
N SER A 180 9.20 23.81 -0.96
CA SER A 180 9.05 23.43 0.45
C SER A 180 10.09 22.43 0.91
N ASP A 181 10.49 21.50 0.05
CA ASP A 181 11.50 20.47 0.31
C ASP A 181 12.26 20.13 -1.00
N PRO A 182 13.32 20.90 -1.34
CA PRO A 182 14.09 20.70 -2.56
C PRO A 182 14.79 19.34 -2.64
N ALA A 183 15.22 18.78 -1.50
CA ALA A 183 15.91 17.50 -1.46
C ALA A 183 14.96 16.34 -1.77
N LEU A 184 13.76 16.36 -1.17
CA LEU A 184 12.71 15.39 -1.48
C LEU A 184 12.20 15.55 -2.91
N HIS A 185 12.03 16.80 -3.39
CA HIS A 185 11.68 17.09 -4.79
C HIS A 185 12.65 16.39 -5.76
N ASP A 186 13.96 16.63 -5.62
CA ASP A 186 14.96 16.10 -6.55
C ASP A 186 14.99 14.56 -6.55
N GLU A 187 14.82 13.93 -5.39
CA GLU A 187 14.75 12.47 -5.30
C GLU A 187 13.48 11.91 -5.97
N LEU A 188 12.31 12.50 -5.68
CA LEU A 188 11.03 12.04 -6.21
C LEU A 188 10.90 12.30 -7.71
N ASP A 189 11.31 13.47 -8.22
CA ASP A 189 11.29 13.78 -9.65
C ASP A 189 12.17 12.82 -10.45
N LYS A 190 13.38 12.51 -9.96
CA LYS A 190 14.26 11.54 -10.63
C LYS A 190 13.64 10.15 -10.72
N ARG A 191 13.04 9.66 -9.62
CA ARG A 191 12.39 8.33 -9.60
C ARG A 191 11.14 8.31 -10.48
N TRP A 192 10.35 9.38 -10.45
CA TRP A 192 9.16 9.51 -11.26
C TRP A 192 9.46 9.53 -12.76
N ARG A 193 10.45 10.31 -13.19
CA ARG A 193 10.93 10.29 -14.58
C ARG A 193 11.45 8.92 -14.99
N TYR A 194 12.18 8.23 -14.10
CA TYR A 194 12.61 6.85 -14.37
C TYR A 194 11.42 5.94 -14.62
N LEU A 195 10.34 6.03 -13.83
CA LEU A 195 9.13 5.23 -14.02
C LEU A 195 8.44 5.47 -15.37
N GLN A 196 8.42 6.72 -15.83
CA GLN A 196 7.81 7.09 -17.11
C GLN A 196 8.57 6.51 -18.32
N VAL A 197 9.90 6.41 -18.22
CA VAL A 197 10.75 5.91 -19.32
C VAL A 197 11.08 4.42 -19.21
N SER A 198 10.92 3.82 -18.03
CA SER A 198 11.24 2.41 -17.81
C SER A 198 10.13 1.49 -18.35
N GLN A 199 10.27 1.08 -19.61
CA GLN A 199 9.40 0.12 -20.27
C GLN A 199 10.24 -0.95 -21.00
N ARG A 200 9.70 -2.16 -21.15
CA ARG A 200 10.26 -3.23 -22.01
C ARG A 200 9.24 -3.54 -23.10
N ASN A 201 9.64 -3.40 -24.36
CA ASN A 201 8.76 -3.61 -25.53
C ASN A 201 7.46 -2.77 -25.46
N GLY A 202 7.54 -1.54 -24.94
CA GLY A 202 6.36 -0.67 -24.74
C GLY A 202 5.45 -1.08 -23.58
N GLN A 203 5.84 -2.08 -22.77
CA GLN A 203 5.10 -2.52 -21.60
C GLN A 203 5.84 -2.18 -20.30
N GLN A 204 5.09 -1.73 -19.31
CA GLN A 204 5.63 -1.43 -17.98
C GLN A 204 6.05 -2.72 -17.28
N LEU A 205 7.28 -2.77 -16.78
CA LEU A 205 7.76 -3.88 -15.97
C LEU A 205 7.19 -3.76 -14.56
N LEU A 206 6.26 -4.66 -14.20
CA LEU A 206 5.49 -4.58 -12.95
C LEU A 206 6.37 -4.54 -11.70
N TYR A 207 7.40 -5.39 -11.63
CA TYR A 207 8.26 -5.46 -10.44
C TYR A 207 9.14 -4.20 -10.26
N PRO A 208 9.95 -3.76 -11.24
CA PRO A 208 10.69 -2.49 -11.14
C PRO A 208 9.78 -1.30 -10.89
N PHE A 209 8.60 -1.26 -11.53
CA PHE A 209 7.64 -0.20 -11.31
C PHE A 209 7.16 -0.14 -9.86
N ASN A 210 6.69 -1.28 -9.33
CA ASN A 210 6.17 -1.36 -7.98
C ASN A 210 7.25 -1.05 -6.93
N ALA A 211 8.49 -1.52 -7.14
CA ALA A 211 9.61 -1.24 -6.25
C ALA A 211 9.95 0.26 -6.19
N GLN A 212 9.87 1.00 -7.29
CA GLN A 212 10.09 2.45 -7.29
C GLN A 212 8.96 3.20 -6.59
N ILE A 213 7.70 2.79 -6.78
CA ILE A 213 6.57 3.36 -6.04
C ILE A 213 6.76 3.15 -4.54
N GLU A 214 7.12 1.95 -4.10
CA GLU A 214 7.37 1.66 -2.68
C GLU A 214 8.53 2.47 -2.11
N ALA A 215 9.60 2.67 -2.88
CA ALA A 215 10.70 3.54 -2.48
C ALA A 215 10.24 5.00 -2.32
N MET A 216 9.43 5.52 -3.24
CA MET A 216 8.86 6.87 -3.15
C MET A 216 7.92 7.01 -1.93
N LEU A 217 7.07 6.01 -1.68
CA LEU A 217 6.20 5.97 -0.50
C LEU A 217 7.01 5.95 0.80
N GLY A 218 8.08 5.15 0.86
CA GLY A 218 8.97 5.11 2.02
C GLY A 218 9.66 6.45 2.31
N LYS A 219 9.94 7.24 1.26
CA LYS A 219 10.50 8.60 1.41
C LYS A 219 9.47 9.58 1.94
N LEU A 220 8.23 9.50 1.46
CA LEU A 220 7.13 10.35 1.93
C LEU A 220 6.71 10.05 3.36
N ALA A 221 6.91 8.83 3.84
CA ALA A 221 6.56 8.42 5.20
C ALA A 221 7.63 8.77 6.25
N GLY A 222 8.86 9.09 5.79
CA GLY A 222 9.99 9.47 6.64
C GLY A 222 10.38 10.95 6.56
N ALA A 223 9.63 11.75 5.79
CA ALA A 223 9.75 13.21 5.69
C ALA A 223 8.69 13.86 6.60
#